data_AF-A0A7R8VWM6-F1
#
_entry.id   AF-A0A7R8VWM6-F1
#
_cell.length_a   1.000
_cell.length_b   1.000
_cell.length_c   1.000
_cell.angle_alpha   90.00
_cell.angle_beta   90.00
_cell.angle_gamma   90.00
#
_symmetry.space_group_name_H-M   'P 1'
#
loop_
_entity.id
_entity.type
_entity.pdbx_description
1 polymer ?
#
loop_
_entity_poly.entity_id
_entity_poly.type
_entity_poly.pdbx_seq_one_letter_code
_entity_poly.pdbx_strand_id
1 'polypeptide(L)'
;LRETMSASPIARQATQSQTIPSRRVVISDASQLPVDYSSTPGGTLYSTTPGGTRIVYERAFLLQLRNSPISRTPPKDLANFPGRMLKGVDIQKDDIISSPSKPGKKN
;
A
#
# COMPACT_ATOMS: atom_id res chain seq x y z
N LEU A 1 -9.17 20.36 47.27
CA LEU A 1 -9.84 19.12 46.84
C LEU A 1 -9.60 18.97 45.34
N ARG A 2 -8.91 17.92 44.90
CA ARG A 2 -8.64 17.68 43.47
C ARG A 2 -9.84 16.92 42.91
N GLU A 3 -10.67 17.58 42.11
CA GLU A 3 -11.75 16.90 41.41
C GLU A 3 -11.19 16.01 40.30
N THR A 4 -11.34 14.69 40.45
CA THR A 4 -11.08 13.74 39.38
C THR A 4 -12.26 13.81 38.41
N MET A 5 -12.08 14.44 37.24
CA MET A 5 -13.06 14.38 36.15
C MET A 5 -13.16 12.93 35.65
N SER A 6 -14.08 12.15 36.20
CA SER A 6 -14.41 10.84 35.64
C SER A 6 -15.32 11.05 34.42
N ALA A 7 -14.81 10.74 33.23
CA ALA A 7 -15.62 10.70 32.02
C ALA A 7 -16.85 9.81 32.22
N SER A 8 -18.01 10.27 31.75
CA SER A 8 -19.28 9.55 31.85
C SER A 8 -19.21 8.17 31.16
N PRO A 9 -20.03 7.19 31.56
CA PRO A 9 -20.08 5.88 30.91
C PRO A 9 -20.28 5.96 29.39
N ILE A 10 -21.04 6.95 28.91
CA ILE A 10 -21.27 7.24 27.49
C ILE A 10 -19.96 7.65 26.77
N ALA A 11 -19.13 8.49 27.41
CA ALA A 11 -17.87 8.95 26.83
C ALA A 11 -16.83 7.81 26.76
N ARG A 12 -16.89 6.86 27.70
CA ARG A 12 -16.08 5.64 27.66
C ARG A 12 -16.51 4.70 26.53
N GLN A 13 -17.80 4.58 26.25
CA GLN A 13 -18.29 3.81 25.09
C GLN A 13 -17.91 4.45 23.75
N ALA A 14 -17.92 5.77 23.66
CA ALA A 14 -17.49 6.47 22.44
C ALA A 14 -15.99 6.32 22.12
N THR A 15 -15.17 6.09 23.13
CA THR A 15 -13.71 5.86 23.00
C THR A 15 -13.32 4.39 22.96
N GLN A 16 -14.28 3.48 23.21
CA GLN A 16 -14.09 2.06 22.98
C GLN A 16 -14.15 1.82 21.48
N SER A 17 -12.96 1.75 20.86
CA SER A 17 -12.76 1.27 19.48
C SER A 17 -13.64 0.04 19.25
N GLN A 18 -14.75 0.22 18.54
CA GLN A 18 -15.61 -0.90 18.16
C GLN A 18 -14.76 -1.90 17.39
N THR A 19 -14.87 -3.20 17.74
CA THR A 19 -14.11 -4.25 17.08
C THR A 19 -14.47 -4.27 15.60
N ILE A 20 -13.54 -3.82 14.75
CA ILE A 20 -13.70 -3.85 13.30
C ILE A 20 -13.86 -5.31 12.88
N PRO A 21 -14.93 -5.65 12.12
CA PRO A 21 -15.11 -7.00 11.61
C PRO A 21 -13.87 -7.42 10.80
N SER A 22 -13.27 -8.55 11.17
CA SER A 22 -12.03 -9.01 10.54
C SER A 22 -12.20 -10.39 9.90
N ARG A 23 -11.68 -10.53 8.68
CA ARG A 23 -11.64 -11.80 7.94
C ARG A 23 -10.20 -12.12 7.57
N ARG A 24 -9.70 -13.29 7.97
CA ARG A 24 -8.42 -13.80 7.48
C ARG A 24 -8.68 -14.51 6.15
N VAL A 25 -7.92 -14.14 5.13
CA VAL A 25 -8.00 -14.75 3.81
C VAL A 25 -6.65 -15.38 3.51
N VAL A 26 -6.66 -16.70 3.30
CA VAL A 26 -5.53 -17.39 2.69
C VAL A 26 -5.56 -17.02 1.22
N ILE A 27 -4.50 -16.39 0.76
CA ILE A 27 -4.33 -16.08 -0.64
C ILE A 27 -3.42 -17.15 -1.25
N SER A 28 -3.78 -17.66 -2.42
CA SER A 28 -3.00 -18.65 -3.17
C SER A 28 -2.35 -18.10 -4.44
N ASP A 29 -2.83 -16.95 -4.96
CA ASP A 29 -2.33 -16.32 -6.17
C ASP A 29 -2.27 -14.78 -6.09
N ALA A 30 -1.34 -14.16 -6.82
CA ALA A 30 -1.08 -12.72 -6.79
C ALA A 30 -2.31 -11.89 -7.18
N SER A 31 -3.12 -12.43 -8.11
CA SER A 31 -4.34 -11.79 -8.62
C SER A 31 -5.43 -11.58 -7.56
N GLN A 32 -5.33 -12.28 -6.44
CA GLN A 32 -6.31 -12.25 -5.36
C GLN A 32 -5.98 -11.18 -4.29
N LEU A 33 -4.83 -10.52 -4.37
CA LEU A 33 -4.56 -9.35 -3.55
C LEU A 33 -5.34 -8.14 -4.04
N PRO A 34 -5.99 -7.37 -3.15
CA PRO A 34 -6.56 -6.08 -3.51
C PRO A 34 -5.49 -5.09 -3.96
N VAL A 35 -5.92 -4.07 -4.69
CA VAL A 35 -5.04 -3.02 -5.20
C VAL A 35 -4.61 -2.05 -4.08
N ASP A 36 -5.40 -1.95 -3.01
CA ASP A 36 -5.36 -0.94 -1.95
C ASP A 36 -5.00 -1.51 -0.57
N TYR A 37 -4.19 -2.58 -0.53
CA TYR A 37 -3.70 -3.14 0.72
C TYR A 37 -2.66 -2.24 1.41
N SER A 38 -2.52 -2.41 2.72
CA SER A 38 -1.59 -1.69 3.61
C SER A 38 -0.91 -2.66 4.59
N SER A 39 -0.01 -2.15 5.44
CA SER A 39 0.72 -2.93 6.44
C SER A 39 0.83 -2.21 7.78
N THR A 40 0.73 -2.97 8.86
CA THR A 40 1.01 -2.48 10.22
C THR A 40 2.53 -2.46 10.48
N PRO A 41 3.03 -1.66 11.43
CA PRO A 41 4.45 -1.70 11.83
C PRO A 41 4.95 -3.11 12.24
N GLY A 42 4.06 -3.97 12.74
CA GLY A 42 4.35 -5.38 13.05
C GLY A 42 4.40 -6.31 11.82
N GLY A 43 4.31 -5.78 10.60
CA GLY A 43 4.42 -6.54 9.36
C GLY A 43 3.18 -7.34 8.95
N THR A 44 2.04 -7.15 9.62
CA THR A 44 0.76 -7.74 9.21
C THR A 44 0.16 -6.91 8.08
N LEU A 45 -0.11 -7.54 6.93
CA LEU A 45 -0.77 -6.88 5.81
C LEU A 45 -2.28 -6.99 5.92
N TYR A 46 -2.95 -5.91 5.53
CA TYR A 46 -4.40 -5.82 5.60
C TYR A 46 -4.96 -4.89 4.54
N SER A 47 -6.23 -5.06 4.18
CA SER A 47 -7.01 -4.08 3.43
C SER A 47 -8.33 -3.83 4.14
N THR A 48 -9.03 -2.77 3.75
CA THR A 48 -10.37 -2.48 4.27
C THR A 48 -11.32 -2.36 3.10
N THR A 49 -12.39 -3.14 3.09
CA THR A 49 -13.43 -2.99 2.08
C THR A 49 -14.26 -1.73 2.35
N PRO A 50 -14.94 -1.14 1.35
CA PRO A 50 -15.86 -0.02 1.58
C PRO A 50 -16.93 -0.29 2.65
N GLY A 51 -17.31 -1.56 2.85
CA GLY A 51 -18.21 -2.00 3.93
C GLY A 51 -17.57 -2.10 5.32
N GLY A 52 -16.32 -1.66 5.49
CA GLY A 52 -15.62 -1.59 6.78
C GLY A 52 -15.01 -2.92 7.25
N THR A 53 -14.95 -3.96 6.43
CA THR A 53 -14.32 -5.23 6.82
C THR A 53 -12.81 -5.19 6.62
N ARG A 54 -12.05 -5.54 7.65
CA ARG A 54 -10.60 -5.69 7.57
C ARG A 54 -10.22 -7.07 7.05
N ILE A 55 -9.53 -7.14 5.92
CA ILE A 55 -8.97 -8.37 5.39
C ILE A 55 -7.51 -8.47 5.84
N VAL A 56 -7.05 -9.61 6.36
CA VAL A 56 -5.65 -9.81 6.78
C VAL A 56 -4.97 -10.87 5.90
N TYR A 57 -3.80 -10.54 5.36
CA TYR A 57 -3.01 -11.38 4.46
C TYR A 57 -1.81 -12.02 5.15
N GLU A 58 -1.45 -13.23 4.72
CA GLU A 58 -0.33 -13.97 5.29
C GLU A 58 1.03 -13.51 4.73
N ARG A 59 2.00 -13.31 5.62
CA ARG A 59 3.36 -12.87 5.25
C ARG A 59 4.08 -13.83 4.29
N ALA A 60 3.98 -15.14 4.54
CA ALA A 60 4.67 -16.15 3.72
C ALA A 60 4.21 -16.07 2.27
N PHE A 61 2.90 -15.99 2.08
CA PHE A 61 2.29 -15.84 0.77
C PHE A 61 2.75 -14.56 0.05
N LEU A 62 2.77 -13.43 0.75
CA LEU A 62 3.21 -12.16 0.15
C LEU A 62 4.67 -12.15 -0.28
N LEU A 63 5.54 -12.82 0.48
CA LEU A 63 6.92 -13.00 0.08
C LEU A 63 7.05 -13.93 -1.14
N GLN A 64 6.18 -14.93 -1.27
CA GLN A 64 6.12 -15.76 -2.46
C GLN A 64 5.73 -14.94 -3.70
N LEU A 65 4.84 -13.95 -3.56
CA LEU A 65 4.45 -13.04 -4.65
C LEU A 65 5.59 -12.17 -5.19
N ARG A 66 6.66 -11.96 -4.41
CA ARG A 66 7.88 -11.31 -4.89
C ARG A 66 8.42 -11.98 -6.14
N ASN A 67 8.22 -13.29 -6.31
CA ASN A 67 8.75 -14.05 -7.44
C ASN A 67 7.82 -14.03 -8.67
N SER A 68 6.65 -13.42 -8.59
CA SER A 68 5.71 -13.34 -9.71
C SER A 68 6.25 -12.48 -10.87
N PRO A 69 5.85 -12.72 -12.13
CA PRO A 69 6.25 -11.86 -13.25
C PRO A 69 5.83 -10.40 -13.07
N ILE A 70 4.67 -10.17 -12.47
CA ILE A 70 4.10 -8.82 -12.30
C ILE A 70 4.86 -7.96 -11.28
N SER A 71 5.52 -8.58 -10.29
CA SER A 71 6.34 -7.85 -9.31
C SER A 71 7.62 -7.27 -9.91
N ARG A 72 8.02 -7.74 -11.10
CA ARG A 72 9.20 -7.27 -11.82
C ARG A 72 8.90 -6.08 -12.73
N THR A 73 7.62 -5.77 -12.95
CA THR A 73 7.21 -4.64 -13.79
C THR A 73 7.41 -3.33 -13.02
N PRO A 74 8.23 -2.38 -13.51
CA PRO A 74 8.39 -1.07 -12.90
C PRO A 74 7.04 -0.31 -12.84
N PRO A 75 6.76 0.46 -11.78
CA PRO A 75 5.59 1.33 -11.72
C PRO A 75 5.54 2.34 -12.88
N LYS A 76 4.34 2.65 -13.39
CA LYS A 76 4.16 3.49 -14.60
C LYS A 76 4.78 4.88 -14.49
N ASP A 77 4.76 5.49 -13.31
CA ASP A 77 5.26 6.86 -13.09
C ASP A 77 6.67 6.90 -12.47
N LEU A 78 7.42 5.80 -12.55
CA LEU A 78 8.74 5.70 -11.94
C LEU A 78 9.76 6.68 -12.56
N ALA A 79 9.61 7.01 -13.85
CA ALA A 79 10.51 7.90 -14.58
C ALA A 79 10.52 9.35 -14.05
N ASN A 80 9.43 9.80 -13.43
CA ASN A 80 9.31 11.14 -12.85
C ASN A 80 9.65 11.18 -11.35
N PHE A 81 9.97 10.03 -10.75
CA PHE A 81 10.23 9.91 -9.33
C PHE A 81 11.68 10.26 -9.00
N PRO A 82 11.95 11.04 -7.94
CA PRO A 82 13.30 11.45 -7.59
C PRO A 82 14.19 10.23 -7.32
N GLY A 83 15.32 10.13 -8.03
CA GLY A 83 16.20 8.96 -8.01
C GLY A 83 16.71 8.55 -6.61
N ARG A 84 16.78 9.49 -5.66
CA ARG A 84 17.12 9.20 -4.25
C ARG A 84 16.13 8.24 -3.57
N MET A 85 14.90 8.16 -4.08
CA MET A 85 13.85 7.28 -3.54
C MET A 85 13.75 5.95 -4.30
N LEU A 86 14.52 5.77 -5.37
CA LEU A 86 14.59 4.53 -6.13
C LEU A 86 15.68 3.64 -5.51
N LYS A 87 15.28 2.55 -4.84
CA LYS A 87 16.21 1.57 -4.29
C LYS A 87 16.08 0.25 -5.05
N GLY A 88 17.18 -0.18 -5.70
CA GLY A 88 17.23 -1.44 -6.43
C GLY A 88 16.56 -1.43 -7.80
N VAL A 89 16.45 -0.26 -8.43
CA VAL A 89 15.99 -0.11 -9.83
C VAL A 89 17.19 0.26 -10.67
N ASP A 90 17.70 -0.69 -11.46
CA ASP A 90 18.65 -0.41 -12.51
C ASP A 90 17.86 0.14 -13.71
N ILE A 91 17.69 1.47 -13.77
CA ILE A 91 17.04 2.09 -14.94
C ILE A 91 17.99 1.91 -16.13
N GLN A 92 17.70 0.93 -16.99
CA GLN A 92 18.31 0.89 -18.32
C GLN A 92 17.76 2.07 -19.12
N LYS A 93 18.67 2.86 -19.71
CA LYS A 93 18.37 4.12 -20.41
C LYS A 93 17.44 3.95 -21.62
N ASP A 94 17.13 2.72 -22.02
CA ASP A 94 16.39 2.40 -23.24
C ASP A 94 14.85 2.47 -23.08
N ASP A 95 14.32 2.49 -21.85
CA ASP A 95 12.88 2.69 -21.58
C ASP A 95 12.49 4.18 -21.46
N ILE A 96 13.47 5.08 -21.59
CA ILE A 96 13.22 6.52 -21.63
C ILE A 96 12.70 6.83 -23.04
N ILE A 97 11.38 6.88 -23.20
CA ILE A 97 10.77 7.59 -24.33
C ILE A 97 11.29 9.03 -24.24
N SER A 98 12.30 9.35 -25.04
CA SER A 98 12.79 10.71 -25.18
C SER A 98 11.61 11.56 -25.59
N SER A 99 11.25 12.53 -24.74
CA SER A 99 10.28 13.57 -25.06
C SER A 99 10.55 14.12 -26.47
N PRO A 100 9.54 14.26 -27.34
CA PRO A 100 9.77 14.66 -28.72
C PRO A 100 10.48 16.02 -28.77
N SER A 101 11.65 16.05 -29.41
CA SER A 101 12.39 17.27 -29.67
C SER A 101 11.52 18.23 -30.50
N LYS A 102 11.30 19.44 -29.99
CA LYS A 102 10.60 20.51 -30.73
C LYS A 102 11.25 20.71 -32.11
N PRO A 103 10.48 20.77 -33.21
CA PRO A 103 11.06 21.04 -34.52
C PRO A 103 11.56 22.49 -34.55
N GLY A 104 12.84 22.67 -34.89
CA GLY A 104 13.47 23.97 -35.03
C GLY A 104 12.83 24.79 -36.14
N LYS A 105 12.53 26.07 -35.85
CA LYS A 105 12.22 27.08 -36.87
C LYS A 105 13.45 27.23 -37.78
N LYS A 106 13.29 26.89 -39.07
CA LYS A 106 14.23 27.34 -40.11
C LYS A 106 13.89 28.79 -40.45
N ASN A 107 14.92 29.63 -40.43
CA ASN A 107 14.88 30.99 -40.94
C ASN A 107 14.78 30.98 -42.47
#